data_AF-A0A924V4K8-F1
#
_entry.id   AF-A0A924V4K8-F1
#
_cell.length_a   1.000
_cell.length_b   1.000
_cell.length_c   1.000
_cell.angle_alpha   90.00
_cell.angle_beta   90.00
_cell.angle_gamma   90.00
#
_symmetry.space_group_name_H-M   'P 1'
#
loop_
_entity.id
_entity.type
_entity.pdbx_description
1 polymer ?
#
loop_
_entity_poly.entity_id
_entity_poly.type
_entity_poly.pdbx_seq_one_letter_code
_entity_poly.pdbx_strand_id
1 'polypeptide(L)'
;MATIRNLILILGDQLTYNISSLQNADPAQDRILMVEVMDEATYVKHHKKKIAFLFSAMRHFAEALKNMGWTVNYVKLDDANNQGSFAAELASATTRLNPQQIRATEPGEWRVRELLLGSDVILLPDDRFIASADEFTEWVGDRKQLRMEYFYRDMR
;
A
#
# COMPACT_ATOMS: atom_id res chain seq x y z
N MET A 1 3.81 -17.34 -21.85
CA MET A 1 3.20 -16.10 -21.35
C MET A 1 4.32 -15.16 -20.95
N ALA A 2 4.25 -13.87 -21.23
CA ALA A 2 5.26 -12.92 -20.76
C ALA A 2 5.23 -12.89 -19.24
N THR A 3 6.40 -13.04 -18.60
CA THR A 3 6.55 -13.01 -17.15
C THR A 3 6.21 -11.62 -16.62
N ILE A 4 5.43 -11.53 -15.55
CA ILE A 4 5.17 -10.24 -14.90
C ILE A 4 6.46 -9.80 -14.19
N ARG A 5 6.93 -8.60 -14.48
CA ARG A 5 8.15 -8.06 -13.87
C ARG A 5 7.88 -7.70 -12.40
N ASN A 6 6.98 -6.75 -12.15
CA ASN A 6 6.57 -6.37 -10.80
C ASN A 6 5.08 -6.63 -10.53
N LEU A 7 4.78 -7.16 -9.35
CA LEU A 7 3.46 -7.07 -8.73
C LEU A 7 3.50 -5.92 -7.71
N ILE A 8 2.72 -4.88 -7.95
CA ILE A 8 2.73 -3.63 -7.18
C ILE A 8 1.49 -3.61 -6.28
N LEU A 9 1.69 -3.77 -4.98
CA LEU A 9 0.61 -3.67 -4.00
C LEU A 9 0.34 -2.20 -3.68
N ILE A 10 -0.93 -1.78 -3.79
CA ILE A 10 -1.40 -0.45 -3.36
C ILE A 10 -2.46 -0.64 -2.29
N LEU A 11 -2.24 -0.03 -1.12
CA LEU A 11 -3.15 -0.09 0.02
C LEU A 11 -4.25 0.98 -0.06
N GLY A 12 -5.31 0.80 0.73
CA GLY A 12 -6.49 1.66 0.68
C GLY A 12 -6.25 3.13 1.08
N ASP A 13 -5.16 3.41 1.79
CA ASP A 13 -4.72 4.75 2.19
C ASP A 13 -3.62 5.31 1.27
N GLN A 14 -3.22 4.58 0.22
CA GLN A 14 -2.15 4.90 -0.73
C GLN A 14 -2.68 5.31 -2.12
N LEU A 15 -3.93 5.80 -2.20
CA LEU A 15 -4.64 6.11 -3.45
C LEU A 15 -4.13 7.40 -4.11
N THR A 16 -2.88 7.38 -4.56
CA THR A 16 -2.16 8.51 -5.15
C THR A 16 -1.46 8.06 -6.42
N TYR A 17 -1.60 8.80 -7.54
CA TYR A 17 -1.10 8.36 -8.85
C TYR A 17 0.42 8.32 -8.95
N ASN A 18 1.13 9.09 -8.13
CA ASN A 18 2.59 9.12 -8.05
C ASN A 18 3.13 8.43 -6.79
N ILE A 19 2.37 7.50 -6.20
CA ILE A 19 2.81 6.72 -5.04
C ILE A 19 4.15 6.02 -5.34
N SER A 20 5.06 5.97 -4.36
CA SER A 20 6.43 5.51 -4.58
C SER A 20 6.53 4.11 -5.19
N SER A 21 5.58 3.21 -4.91
CA SER A 21 5.54 1.86 -5.49
C SER A 21 5.28 1.82 -7.00
N LEU A 22 4.74 2.89 -7.59
CA LEU A 22 4.57 3.05 -9.04
C LEU A 22 5.75 3.76 -9.73
N GLN A 23 6.74 4.25 -8.98
CA GLN A 23 7.88 4.92 -9.60
C GLN A 23 8.71 3.94 -10.43
N ASN A 24 9.04 4.36 -11.66
CA ASN A 24 9.77 3.56 -12.66
C ASN A 24 9.07 2.24 -13.06
N ALA A 25 7.79 2.09 -12.73
CA ALA A 25 6.99 0.95 -13.17
C ALA A 25 6.52 1.14 -14.63
N ASP A 26 6.29 0.02 -15.32
CA ASP A 26 5.90 -0.05 -16.73
C ASP A 26 4.56 -0.81 -16.82
N PRO A 27 3.45 -0.16 -17.21
CA PRO A 27 2.14 -0.81 -17.36
C PRO A 27 2.14 -2.04 -18.29
N ALA A 28 3.07 -2.13 -19.24
CA ALA A 28 3.19 -3.29 -20.13
C ALA A 28 3.73 -4.53 -19.40
N GLN A 29 4.64 -4.35 -18.43
CA GLN A 29 5.37 -5.42 -17.75
C GLN A 29 4.92 -5.66 -16.31
N ASP A 30 4.30 -4.66 -15.69
CA ASP A 30 3.94 -4.64 -14.28
C ASP A 30 2.43 -4.72 -14.08
N ARG A 31 2.01 -5.21 -12.92
CA ARG A 31 0.61 -5.38 -12.55
C ARG A 31 0.37 -4.76 -11.18
N ILE A 32 -0.77 -4.09 -11.03
CA ILE A 32 -1.20 -3.55 -9.74
C ILE A 32 -2.08 -4.59 -9.04
N LEU A 33 -1.95 -4.71 -7.73
CA LEU A 33 -2.81 -5.48 -6.84
C LEU A 33 -3.46 -4.53 -5.83
N MET A 34 -4.78 -4.59 -5.73
CA MET A 34 -5.57 -3.89 -4.72
C MET A 34 -6.61 -4.87 -4.17
N VAL A 35 -6.74 -4.94 -2.84
CA VAL A 35 -7.60 -5.94 -2.20
C VAL A 35 -8.43 -5.32 -1.09
N GLU A 36 -9.73 -5.60 -1.10
CA GLU A 36 -10.65 -5.31 -0.01
C GLU A 36 -10.74 -6.57 0.86
N VAL A 37 -10.28 -6.54 2.11
CA VAL A 37 -10.25 -7.73 2.98
C VAL A 37 -10.96 -7.48 4.30
N MET A 38 -11.58 -8.54 4.85
CA MET A 38 -12.41 -8.43 6.05
C MET A 38 -11.57 -8.17 7.29
N ASP A 39 -10.34 -8.70 7.36
CA ASP A 39 -9.43 -8.47 8.48
C ASP A 39 -9.19 -6.97 8.71
N GLU A 40 -9.01 -6.20 7.64
CA GLU A 40 -8.87 -4.75 7.71
C GLU A 40 -10.18 -4.02 8.02
N ALA A 41 -11.32 -4.59 7.64
CA ALA A 41 -12.63 -4.00 7.94
C ALA A 41 -13.08 -4.26 9.38
N THR A 42 -12.45 -5.20 10.08
CA THR A 42 -12.93 -5.73 11.37
C THR A 42 -11.90 -5.73 12.51
N TYR A 43 -10.60 -5.48 12.25
CA TYR A 43 -9.58 -5.46 13.32
C TYR A 43 -9.90 -4.43 14.42
N VAL A 44 -10.58 -3.35 14.07
CA VAL A 44 -11.31 -2.50 15.01
C VAL A 44 -12.72 -2.24 14.48
N LYS A 45 -13.62 -1.79 15.35
CA LYS A 45 -14.98 -1.40 14.98
C LYS A 45 -14.98 -0.09 14.21
N HIS A 46 -14.64 -0.14 12.92
CA HIS A 46 -14.74 1.03 12.06
C HIS A 46 -16.19 1.49 11.91
N HIS A 47 -16.36 2.81 11.84
CA HIS A 47 -17.65 3.39 11.50
C HIS A 47 -18.05 2.98 10.08
N LYS A 48 -19.31 2.61 9.84
CA LYS A 48 -19.80 2.14 8.53
C LYS A 48 -19.45 3.09 7.37
N LYS A 49 -19.54 4.41 7.61
CA LYS A 49 -19.13 5.43 6.63
C LYS A 49 -17.63 5.41 6.28
N LYS A 50 -16.74 5.08 7.22
CA LYS A 50 -15.30 4.94 6.94
C LYS A 50 -15.07 3.80 5.96
N ILE A 51 -15.67 2.63 6.21
CA ILE A 51 -15.56 1.45 5.35
C ILE A 51 -16.12 1.76 3.95
N ALA A 52 -17.33 2.30 3.88
CA ALA A 52 -17.97 2.64 2.61
C ALA A 52 -17.17 3.69 1.82
N PHE A 53 -16.65 4.71 2.49
CA PHE A 53 -15.78 5.71 1.88
C PHE A 53 -14.50 5.08 1.31
N LEU A 54 -13.80 4.28 2.10
CA LEU A 54 -12.52 3.68 1.72
C LEU A 54 -12.69 2.75 0.52
N PHE A 55 -13.63 1.81 0.55
CA PHE A 55 -13.87 0.89 -0.57
C PHE A 55 -14.37 1.62 -1.81
N SER A 56 -15.22 2.64 -1.67
CA SER A 56 -15.60 3.47 -2.81
C SER A 56 -14.39 4.15 -3.44
N ALA A 57 -13.53 4.77 -2.63
CA ALA A 57 -12.31 5.44 -3.11
C ALA A 57 -11.37 4.45 -3.81
N MET A 58 -11.13 3.27 -3.22
CA MET A 58 -10.29 2.21 -3.82
C MET A 58 -10.82 1.76 -5.18
N ARG A 59 -12.13 1.50 -5.30
CA ARG A 59 -12.77 1.09 -6.56
C ARG A 59 -12.63 2.16 -7.65
N HIS A 60 -12.87 3.43 -7.32
CA HIS A 60 -12.71 4.53 -8.28
C HIS A 60 -11.24 4.73 -8.68
N PHE A 61 -10.31 4.60 -7.73
CA PHE A 61 -8.88 4.69 -8.01
C PHE A 61 -8.41 3.55 -8.93
N ALA A 62 -8.89 2.33 -8.70
CA ALA A 62 -8.60 1.18 -9.56
C ALA A 62 -9.08 1.40 -11.00
N GLU A 63 -10.30 1.93 -11.19
CA GLU A 63 -10.80 2.28 -12.53
C GLU A 63 -10.01 3.42 -13.17
N ALA A 64 -9.61 4.43 -12.40
CA ALA A 64 -8.75 5.50 -12.90
C ALA A 64 -7.39 4.96 -13.38
N LEU A 65 -6.76 4.06 -12.63
CA LEU A 65 -5.52 3.40 -13.02
C LEU A 65 -5.70 2.57 -14.31
N LYS A 66 -6.80 1.82 -14.44
CA LYS A 66 -7.11 1.08 -15.68
C LYS A 66 -7.22 2.01 -16.88
N ASN A 67 -7.89 3.15 -16.72
CA ASN A 67 -8.01 4.17 -17.77
C ASN A 67 -6.66 4.81 -18.15
N MET A 68 -5.69 4.80 -17.24
CA MET A 68 -4.30 5.21 -17.50
C MET A 68 -3.45 4.10 -18.15
N GLY A 69 -4.04 2.94 -18.46
CA GLY A 69 -3.37 1.82 -19.13
C GLY A 69 -2.80 0.74 -18.19
N TRP A 70 -3.02 0.86 -16.88
CA TRP A 70 -2.58 -0.17 -15.94
C TRP A 70 -3.45 -1.42 -15.99
N THR A 71 -2.84 -2.59 -15.86
CA THR A 71 -3.58 -3.80 -15.52
C THR A 71 -3.71 -3.89 -14.00
N VAL A 72 -4.93 -3.71 -13.49
CA VAL A 72 -5.24 -3.74 -12.05
C VAL A 72 -5.95 -5.05 -11.70
N ASN A 73 -5.31 -5.87 -10.88
CA ASN A 73 -5.91 -7.03 -10.22
C ASN A 73 -6.61 -6.52 -8.95
N TYR A 74 -7.91 -6.29 -9.06
CA TYR A 74 -8.72 -5.83 -7.94
C TYR A 74 -9.51 -6.99 -7.35
N VAL A 75 -9.41 -7.20 -6.04
CA VAL A 75 -10.21 -8.18 -5.29
C VAL A 75 -11.21 -7.43 -4.42
N LYS A 76 -12.50 -7.64 -4.67
CA LYS A 76 -13.59 -7.02 -3.91
C LYS A 76 -13.90 -7.82 -2.66
N LEU A 77 -14.45 -7.15 -1.65
CA LEU A 77 -14.78 -7.75 -0.35
C LEU A 77 -15.78 -8.91 -0.48
N ASP A 78 -16.68 -8.81 -1.45
CA ASP A 78 -17.76 -9.77 -1.72
C ASP A 78 -17.42 -10.77 -2.84
N ASP A 79 -16.18 -10.78 -3.34
CA ASP A 79 -15.74 -11.79 -4.30
C ASP A 79 -15.74 -13.18 -3.64
N ALA A 80 -16.34 -14.16 -4.31
CA ALA A 80 -16.49 -15.52 -3.77
C ALA A 80 -15.15 -16.22 -3.47
N ASN A 81 -14.07 -15.77 -4.11
CA ASN A 81 -12.72 -16.31 -3.93
C ASN A 81 -11.83 -15.43 -3.04
N ASN A 82 -12.39 -14.43 -2.37
CA ASN A 82 -11.64 -13.57 -1.44
C ASN A 82 -11.14 -14.41 -0.24
N GLN A 83 -9.85 -14.35 0.01
CA GLN A 83 -9.16 -15.11 1.05
C GLN A 83 -9.28 -14.48 2.44
N GLY A 84 -9.87 -13.28 2.55
CA GLY A 84 -10.23 -12.64 3.81
C GLY A 84 -9.14 -11.81 4.48
N SER A 85 -7.86 -12.00 4.10
CA SER A 85 -6.71 -11.30 4.67
C SER A 85 -5.71 -10.82 3.60
N PHE A 86 -4.95 -9.76 3.93
CA PHE A 86 -3.89 -9.26 3.04
C PHE A 86 -2.83 -10.31 2.71
N ALA A 87 -2.36 -11.05 3.71
CA ALA A 87 -1.33 -12.08 3.51
C ALA A 87 -1.81 -13.18 2.56
N ALA A 88 -3.05 -13.65 2.74
CA ALA A 88 -3.59 -14.73 1.92
C ALA A 88 -3.87 -14.26 0.48
N GLU A 89 -4.38 -13.04 0.30
CA GLU A 89 -4.56 -12.45 -1.04
C GLU A 89 -3.24 -12.21 -1.75
N LEU A 90 -2.23 -11.70 -1.05
CA LEU A 90 -0.91 -11.49 -1.61
C LEU A 90 -0.27 -12.83 -2.03
N ALA A 91 -0.31 -13.85 -1.17
CA ALA A 91 0.19 -15.18 -1.48
C ALA A 91 -0.53 -15.82 -2.69
N SER A 92 -1.87 -15.68 -2.74
CA SER A 92 -2.70 -16.14 -3.86
C SER A 92 -2.34 -15.43 -5.17
N ALA A 93 -2.20 -14.11 -5.14
CA ALA A 93 -1.81 -13.32 -6.31
C ALA A 93 -0.39 -13.67 -6.77
N THR A 94 0.56 -13.81 -5.86
CA THR A 94 1.94 -14.21 -6.17
C THR A 94 1.99 -15.58 -6.84
N THR A 95 1.24 -16.56 -6.33
CA THR A 95 1.18 -17.90 -6.92
C THR A 95 0.56 -17.87 -8.32
N ARG A 96 -0.55 -17.13 -8.48
CA ARG A 96 -1.29 -17.04 -9.74
C ARG A 96 -0.56 -16.26 -10.83
N LEU A 97 0.12 -15.17 -10.46
CA LEU A 97 0.74 -14.23 -11.39
C LEU A 97 2.23 -14.51 -11.60
N ASN A 98 2.87 -15.21 -10.65
CA ASN A 98 4.30 -15.54 -10.65
C ASN A 98 5.20 -14.35 -11.06
N PRO A 99 5.11 -13.20 -10.35
CA PRO A 99 5.91 -12.03 -10.67
C PRO A 99 7.40 -12.26 -10.33
N GLN A 100 8.30 -11.54 -11.00
CA GLN A 100 9.73 -11.58 -10.63
C GLN A 100 10.00 -10.88 -9.30
N GLN A 101 9.21 -9.86 -8.97
CA GLN A 101 9.34 -9.09 -7.73
C GLN A 101 7.99 -8.55 -7.27
N ILE A 102 7.83 -8.39 -5.96
CA ILE A 102 6.70 -7.70 -5.35
C ILE A 102 7.20 -6.39 -4.74
N ARG A 103 6.44 -5.31 -4.93
CA ARG A 103 6.78 -3.98 -4.39
C ARG A 103 5.56 -3.36 -3.72
N ALA A 104 5.80 -2.61 -2.64
CA ALA A 104 4.78 -1.82 -1.96
C ALA A 104 5.40 -0.55 -1.39
N THR A 105 4.60 0.49 -1.22
CA THR A 105 5.00 1.65 -0.40
C THR A 105 4.83 1.28 1.06
N GLU A 106 5.71 1.75 1.94
CA GLU A 106 5.64 1.49 3.37
C GLU A 106 4.24 1.79 3.91
N PRO A 107 3.64 0.85 4.68
CA PRO A 107 2.30 1.04 5.22
C PRO A 107 2.32 1.95 6.45
N GLY A 108 1.19 2.64 6.70
CA GLY A 108 1.03 3.51 7.88
C GLY A 108 0.76 2.78 9.21
N GLU A 109 0.58 1.45 9.21
CA GLU A 109 0.34 0.65 10.41
C GLU A 109 1.44 -0.40 10.63
N TRP A 110 1.95 -0.49 11.86
CA TRP A 110 2.97 -1.47 12.27
C TRP A 110 2.60 -2.91 11.94
N ARG A 111 1.35 -3.32 12.21
CA ARG A 111 0.85 -4.67 11.94
C ARG A 111 0.98 -5.04 10.45
N VAL A 112 0.61 -4.12 9.56
CA VAL A 112 0.72 -4.33 8.11
C VAL A 112 2.19 -4.34 7.69
N ARG A 113 3.02 -3.49 8.29
CA ARG A 113 4.48 -3.48 8.05
C ARG A 113 5.12 -4.82 8.39
N GLU A 114 4.83 -5.38 9.56
CA GLU A 114 5.36 -6.68 9.99
C GLU A 114 4.92 -7.81 9.05
N LEU A 115 3.66 -7.79 8.61
CA LEU A 115 3.13 -8.76 7.64
C LEU A 115 3.88 -8.68 6.30
N LEU A 116 4.11 -7.48 5.78
CA LEU A 116 4.81 -7.28 4.51
C LEU A 116 6.31 -7.59 4.62
N LEU A 117 6.96 -7.28 5.75
CA LEU A 117 8.36 -7.65 6.00
C LEU A 117 8.55 -9.17 6.14
N GLY A 118 7.53 -9.89 6.62
CA GLY A 118 7.51 -11.36 6.61
C GLY A 118 7.24 -11.97 5.23
N SER A 119 6.94 -11.14 4.23
CA SER A 119 6.72 -11.53 2.84
C SER A 119 7.90 -11.07 1.97
N ASP A 120 8.14 -11.72 0.83
CA ASP A 120 9.20 -11.30 -0.12
C ASP A 120 8.77 -10.05 -0.91
N VAL A 121 8.60 -8.93 -0.20
CA VAL A 121 8.12 -7.64 -0.71
C VAL A 121 9.18 -6.58 -0.50
N ILE A 122 9.53 -5.87 -1.57
CA ILE A 122 10.36 -4.67 -1.44
C ILE A 122 9.47 -3.51 -0.98
N LEU A 123 9.75 -3.03 0.23
CA LEU A 123 9.15 -1.82 0.77
C LEU A 123 9.92 -0.58 0.30
N LEU A 124 9.18 0.36 -0.29
CA LEU A 124 9.67 1.66 -0.74
C LEU A 124 9.18 2.74 0.23
N PRO A 125 10.02 3.74 0.57
CA PRO A 125 9.61 4.81 1.47
C PRO A 125 8.33 5.51 1.00
N ASP A 126 7.51 5.96 1.95
CA ASP A 126 6.37 6.81 1.64
C ASP A 126 6.79 8.28 1.53
N ASP A 127 7.01 8.73 0.29
CA ASP A 127 7.47 10.09 -0.05
C ASP A 127 6.35 11.15 -0.01
N ARG A 128 5.15 10.79 0.49
CA ARG A 128 4.07 11.74 0.74
C ARG A 128 4.26 12.54 2.03
N PHE A 129 5.12 12.06 2.94
CA PHE A 129 5.49 12.77 4.16
C PHE A 129 6.62 13.78 3.87
N ILE A 130 6.54 14.96 4.49
CA ILE A 130 7.55 16.03 4.31
C ILE A 130 8.91 15.63 4.91
N ALA A 131 8.88 14.89 6.01
CA ALA A 131 10.06 14.28 6.60
C ALA A 131 9.96 12.76 6.50
N SER A 132 11.02 12.14 6.03
CA SER A 132 11.21 10.70 6.05
C SER A 132 11.36 10.18 7.50
N ALA A 133 11.20 8.87 7.68
CA ALA A 133 11.45 8.22 8.96
C ALA A 133 12.90 8.44 9.44
N ASP A 134 13.87 8.37 8.52
CA ASP A 134 15.29 8.55 8.83
C ASP A 134 15.60 10.00 9.25
N GLU A 135 15.06 10.99 8.54
CA GLU A 135 15.18 12.41 8.92
C GLU A 135 14.53 12.67 10.28
N PHE A 136 13.39 12.05 10.57
CA PHE A 136 12.76 12.16 11.88
C PHE A 136 13.61 11.51 12.98
N THR A 137 14.20 10.34 12.72
CA THR A 137 15.11 9.66 13.65
C THR A 137 16.35 10.51 13.93
N GLU A 138 16.95 11.12 12.90
CA GLU A 138 18.06 12.06 13.06
C GLU A 138 17.65 13.32 13.83
N TRP A 139 16.47 13.87 13.51
CA TRP A 139 15.90 15.01 14.22
C TRP A 139 15.63 14.71 15.69
N VAL A 140 15.23 13.49 16.05
CA VAL A 140 15.14 13.07 17.46
C VAL A 140 16.53 13.09 18.07
N GLY A 141 17.49 12.35 17.50
CA GLY A 141 18.86 12.24 18.01
C GLY A 141 18.89 11.98 19.52
N ASP A 142 19.69 12.76 20.25
CA ASP A 142 19.82 12.66 21.72
C ASP A 142 18.89 13.60 22.51
N ARG A 143 17.87 14.18 21.87
CA ARG A 143 16.96 15.14 22.52
C ARG A 143 16.17 14.46 23.64
N LYS A 144 16.26 15.01 24.85
CA LYS A 144 15.53 14.50 26.03
C LYS A 144 14.04 14.85 26.03
N GLN A 145 13.62 15.85 25.27
CA GLN A 145 12.23 16.26 25.16
C GLN A 145 11.88 16.53 23.70
N LEU A 146 10.80 15.92 23.23
CA LEU A 146 10.24 16.16 21.91
C LEU A 146 9.10 17.18 22.04
N ARG A 147 9.19 18.29 21.30
CA ARG A 147 8.12 19.30 21.21
C ARG A 147 7.80 19.55 19.75
N MET A 148 6.51 19.45 19.41
CA MET A 148 6.04 19.65 18.04
C MET A 148 6.45 21.02 17.48
N GLU A 149 6.48 22.06 18.32
CA GLU A 149 6.94 23.40 17.90
C GLU A 149 8.34 23.39 17.26
N TYR A 150 9.31 22.66 17.85
CA TYR A 150 10.67 22.64 17.32
C TYR A 150 10.75 21.87 16.01
N PHE A 151 10.08 20.72 15.93
CA PHE A 151 9.98 19.96 14.69
C PHE A 151 9.33 20.81 13.59
N TYR A 152 8.23 21.50 13.92
CA TYR A 152 7.52 22.37 13.01
C TYR A 152 8.40 23.50 12.47
N ARG A 153 9.22 24.13 13.32
CA ARG A 153 10.15 25.20 12.87
C ARG A 153 11.18 24.69 11.88
N ASP A 154 11.70 23.47 12.05
CA ASP A 154 12.68 22.89 11.15
C ASP A 154 12.07 22.50 9.79
N MET A 155 10.75 22.26 9.73
CA MET A 155 10.01 21.94 8.50
C MET A 155 9.55 23.19 7.72
N ARG A 156 9.82 24.41 8.20
CA ARG A 156 9.32 25.68 7.65
C ARG A 156 10.37 26.44 6.87
#